data_AF-A0A811UWY3-F1
#
_entry.id   AF-A0A811UWY3-F1
#
_cell.length_a   1.000
_cell.length_b   1.000
_cell.length_c   1.000
_cell.angle_alpha   90.00
_cell.angle_beta   90.00
_cell.angle_gamma   90.00
#
_symmetry.space_group_name_H-M   'P 1'
#
loop_
_entity.id
_entity.type
_entity.pdbx_description
1 polymer ?
#
loop_
_entity_poly.entity_id
_entity_poly.type
_entity_poly.pdbx_seq_one_letter_code
_entity_poly.pdbx_strand_id
1 'polypeptide(L)'
;MICENFYCLADFVNPGIFGTYQDFRSYYELPLQECQNPEASSDVKDLANERTRELMKIADTFVLRRLQSVNGHTYLQLYAQRKDTVLQDLTPLQIITVLKKYATIPHWLRVRKPLIY
;
A
#
# COMPACT_ATOMS: atom_id res chain seq x y z
N MET A 1 8.85 -7.73 -0.55
CA MET A 1 8.26 -7.87 -1.89
C MET A 1 8.97 -9.04 -2.54
N ILE A 2 8.23 -10.08 -2.93
CA ILE A 2 8.83 -11.27 -3.55
C ILE A 2 9.31 -10.86 -4.95
N CYS A 3 10.57 -11.13 -5.31
CA CYS A 3 11.19 -10.65 -6.55
C CYS A 3 10.43 -11.13 -7.80
N GLU A 4 9.91 -12.36 -7.76
CA GLU A 4 9.01 -12.92 -8.77
C GLU A 4 7.77 -12.04 -9.01
N ASN A 5 7.08 -11.61 -7.95
CA ASN A 5 5.91 -10.73 -8.07
C ASN A 5 6.29 -9.39 -8.72
N PHE A 6 7.48 -8.87 -8.42
CA PHE A 6 7.95 -7.63 -9.02
C PHE A 6 8.23 -7.80 -10.53
N TYR A 7 8.88 -8.89 -10.92
CA TYR A 7 9.09 -9.21 -12.34
C TYR A 7 7.76 -9.32 -13.09
N CYS A 8 6.80 -10.08 -12.57
CA CYS A 8 5.50 -10.26 -13.21
C CYS A 8 4.75 -8.93 -13.39
N LEU A 9 4.79 -8.05 -12.37
CA LEU A 9 4.18 -6.73 -12.46
C LEU A 9 4.90 -5.82 -13.45
N ALA A 10 6.23 -5.85 -13.45
CA ALA A 10 7.03 -5.03 -14.35
C ALA A 10 6.89 -5.48 -15.81
N ASP A 11 6.89 -6.78 -16.08
CA ASP A 11 6.69 -7.35 -17.41
C ASP A 11 5.26 -7.10 -17.92
N PHE A 12 4.26 -7.12 -17.03
CA PHE A 12 2.89 -6.76 -17.37
C PHE A 12 2.76 -5.27 -17.77
N VAL A 13 3.42 -4.36 -17.05
CA VAL A 13 3.33 -2.91 -17.30
C VAL A 13 4.24 -2.48 -18.45
N ASN A 14 5.42 -3.09 -18.55
CA ASN A 14 6.44 -2.78 -19.54
C ASN A 14 7.17 -4.08 -19.97
N PRO A 15 6.60 -4.81 -20.95
CA PRO A 15 7.15 -6.08 -21.39
C PRO A 15 8.60 -5.96 -21.85
N GLY A 16 9.45 -6.89 -21.40
CA GLY A 16 10.86 -6.95 -21.81
C GLY A 16 11.80 -5.96 -21.13
N ILE A 17 11.33 -5.15 -20.16
CA ILE A 17 12.20 -4.24 -19.38
C ILE A 17 13.35 -4.96 -18.66
N PHE A 18 13.13 -6.22 -18.26
CA PHE A 18 14.11 -7.07 -17.58
C PHE A 18 14.61 -8.24 -18.44
N GLY A 19 14.27 -8.30 -19.73
CA GLY A 19 14.58 -9.45 -20.58
C GLY A 19 13.78 -10.69 -20.20
N THR A 20 14.43 -11.86 -20.12
CA THR A 20 13.76 -13.10 -19.69
C THR A 20 13.76 -13.23 -18.18
N TYR A 21 12.81 -14.01 -17.64
CA TYR A 21 12.77 -14.30 -16.21
C TYR A 21 14.05 -14.97 -15.69
N GLN A 22 14.70 -15.78 -16.53
CA GLN A 22 15.92 -16.48 -16.16
C GLN A 22 17.09 -15.50 -15.98
N ASP A 23 17.19 -14.50 -16.85
CA ASP A 23 18.18 -13.43 -16.73
C ASP A 23 17.92 -12.62 -15.46
N PHE A 24 16.66 -12.20 -15.25
CA PHE A 24 16.24 -11.49 -14.04
C PHE A 24 16.56 -12.26 -12.76
N ARG A 25 16.24 -13.55 -12.73
CA ARG A 25 16.48 -14.43 -11.59
C ARG A 25 17.97 -14.53 -11.28
N SER A 26 18.79 -14.76 -12.29
CA SER A 26 20.23 -14.90 -12.09
C SER A 26 20.89 -13.62 -11.60
N TYR A 27 20.43 -12.46 -12.10
CA TYR A 27 21.07 -11.18 -11.86
C TYR A 27 20.58 -10.47 -10.59
N TYR A 28 19.28 -10.60 -10.27
CA TYR A 28 18.68 -9.94 -9.11
C TYR A 28 18.28 -10.92 -8.02
N GLU A 29 17.55 -11.99 -8.33
CA GLU A 29 16.95 -12.85 -7.32
C GLU A 29 17.99 -13.70 -6.57
N LEU A 30 18.94 -14.33 -7.28
CA LEU A 30 19.96 -15.17 -6.66
C LEU A 30 20.84 -14.38 -5.65
N PRO A 31 21.41 -13.21 -5.99
CA PRO A 31 22.18 -12.42 -5.01
C PRO A 31 21.35 -11.98 -3.79
N LEU A 32 20.07 -11.65 -3.99
CA LEU A 32 19.16 -11.27 -2.92
C LEU A 32 18.76 -12.44 -2.01
N GLN A 33 18.74 -13.67 -2.55
CA GLN A 33 18.54 -14.88 -1.77
C GLN A 33 19.81 -15.26 -1.01
N GLU A 34 20.97 -15.18 -1.66
CA GLU A 34 22.27 -15.47 -1.04
C GLU A 34 22.57 -14.55 0.13
N CYS A 35 22.21 -13.27 0.06
CA CYS A 35 22.43 -12.33 1.17
C CYS A 35 21.59 -12.62 2.42
N GLN A 36 20.53 -13.44 2.30
CA GLN A 36 19.69 -13.85 3.44
C GLN A 36 20.32 -14.99 4.24
N ASN A 37 21.35 -15.65 3.69
CA ASN A 37 22.11 -16.64 4.42
C ASN A 37 22.87 -15.97 5.59
N PRO A 38 22.76 -16.46 6.83
CA PRO A 38 23.53 -15.93 7.96
C PRO A 38 25.05 -15.93 7.75
N GLU A 39 25.58 -16.85 6.93
CA GLU A 39 27.01 -16.93 6.60
C GLU A 39 27.44 -16.08 5.39
N ALA A 40 26.54 -15.25 4.85
CA ALA A 40 26.86 -14.41 3.70
C ALA A 40 27.97 -13.40 4.03
N SER A 41 29.00 -13.38 3.18
CA SER A 41 30.09 -12.40 3.20
C SER A 41 29.58 -10.96 3.09
N SER A 42 30.37 -9.98 3.56
CA SER A 42 30.09 -8.56 3.35
C SER A 42 29.88 -8.23 1.87
N ASP A 43 30.69 -8.83 0.99
CA ASP A 43 30.67 -8.54 -0.45
C ASP A 43 29.34 -8.97 -1.10
N VAL A 44 28.76 -10.08 -0.64
CA VAL A 44 27.46 -10.58 -1.11
C VAL A 44 26.33 -9.65 -0.65
N LYS A 45 26.42 -9.12 0.57
CA LYS A 45 25.45 -8.16 1.10
C LYS A 45 25.54 -6.82 0.37
N ASP A 46 26.75 -6.36 0.08
CA ASP A 46 26.96 -5.12 -0.68
C ASP A 46 26.46 -5.25 -2.12
N LEU A 47 26.71 -6.40 -2.77
CA LEU A 47 26.16 -6.70 -4.08
C LEU A 47 24.62 -6.73 -4.06
N ALA A 48 24.01 -7.41 -3.09
CA ALA A 48 22.56 -7.47 -2.93
C ALA A 48 21.93 -6.08 -2.68
N ASN A 49 22.61 -5.22 -1.90
CA ASN A 49 22.20 -3.83 -1.70
C ASN A 49 22.27 -3.02 -3.01
N GLU A 50 23.32 -3.20 -3.81
CA GLU A 50 23.43 -2.56 -5.12
C GLU A 50 22.28 -2.99 -6.06
N ARG A 51 22.03 -4.29 -6.15
CA ARG A 51 20.93 -4.85 -6.96
C ARG A 51 19.56 -4.37 -6.49
N THR A 52 19.37 -4.24 -5.18
CA THR A 52 18.14 -3.68 -4.61
C THR A 52 17.96 -2.22 -5.02
N ARG A 53 19.01 -1.39 -4.94
CA ARG A 53 18.96 0.02 -5.34
C ARG A 53 18.65 0.18 -6.84
N GLU A 54 19.27 -0.66 -7.66
CA GLU A 54 19.02 -0.70 -9.11
C GLU A 54 17.54 -1.02 -9.41
N LEU A 55 16.98 -2.07 -8.79
CA LEU A 55 15.58 -2.43 -8.92
C LEU A 55 14.64 -1.30 -8.49
N MET A 56 14.93 -0.63 -7.36
CA MET A 56 14.13 0.49 -6.88
C MET A 56 14.14 1.66 -7.86
N LYS A 57 15.30 2.00 -8.42
CA LYS A 57 15.42 3.06 -9.43
C LYS A 57 14.61 2.76 -10.68
N ILE A 58 14.62 1.50 -11.12
CA ILE A 58 13.80 1.05 -12.26
C ILE A 58 12.32 1.09 -11.88
N ALA A 59 11.95 0.61 -10.70
CA ALA A 59 10.58 0.67 -10.18
C ALA A 59 10.04 2.10 -10.16
N ASP A 60 10.84 3.09 -9.74
CA ASP A 60 10.43 4.49 -9.68
C ASP A 60 10.06 5.09 -11.06
N THR A 61 10.51 4.48 -12.16
CA THR A 61 10.16 4.94 -13.52
C THR A 61 8.71 4.63 -13.91
N PHE A 62 8.11 3.58 -13.36
CA PHE A 62 6.76 3.12 -13.73
C PHE A 62 5.81 2.95 -12.54
N VAL A 63 6.32 2.88 -11.31
CA VAL A 63 5.50 2.80 -10.09
C VAL A 63 5.18 4.22 -9.62
N LEU A 64 3.96 4.66 -9.89
CA LEU A 64 3.42 5.89 -9.32
C LEU A 64 3.10 5.68 -7.83
N ARG A 65 4.02 6.06 -6.94
CA ARG A 65 3.76 6.09 -5.50
C ARG A 65 3.05 7.41 -5.13
N ARG A 66 1.72 7.39 -5.01
CA ARG A 66 0.99 8.47 -4.33
C ARG A 66 1.40 8.48 -2.85
N LEU A 67 2.32 9.37 -2.47
CA LEU A 67 2.56 9.70 -1.08
C LEU A 67 1.28 10.34 -0.54
N GLN A 68 0.60 9.66 0.39
CA GLN A 68 -0.54 10.23 1.11
C GLN A 68 -0.14 11.44 1.98
N SER A 69 1.09 11.93 1.96
CA SER A 69 1.51 13.09 2.76
C SER A 69 0.76 14.37 2.39
N VAL A 70 0.33 14.52 1.13
CA VAL A 70 -0.33 15.76 0.68
C VAL A 70 -1.79 15.85 1.15
N ASN A 71 -2.44 14.72 1.45
CA ASN A 71 -3.83 14.68 1.94
C ASN A 71 -3.96 14.05 3.35
N GLY A 72 -2.92 13.44 3.90
CA GLY A 72 -3.02 12.56 5.06
C GLY A 72 -3.39 13.27 6.35
N HIS A 73 -2.96 14.52 6.54
CA HIS A 73 -3.16 15.18 7.83
C HIS A 73 -4.63 15.44 8.15
N THR A 74 -5.44 15.80 7.14
CA THR A 74 -6.87 16.09 7.32
C THR A 74 -7.73 14.83 7.29
N TYR A 75 -7.40 13.86 6.45
CA TYR A 75 -8.20 12.62 6.34
C TYR A 75 -7.88 11.61 7.45
N LEU A 76 -6.62 11.45 7.87
CA LEU A 76 -6.27 10.48 8.93
C LEU A 76 -6.82 10.88 10.29
N GLN A 77 -6.88 12.17 10.61
CA GLN A 77 -7.51 12.66 11.85
C GLN A 77 -9.00 12.32 11.91
N LEU A 78 -9.72 12.46 10.79
CA LEU A 78 -11.16 12.16 10.72
C LEU A 78 -11.46 10.65 10.74
N TYR A 79 -10.58 9.82 10.18
CA TYR A 79 -10.71 8.37 10.21
C TYR A 79 -10.35 7.76 11.58
N ALA A 80 -9.34 8.31 12.27
CA ALA A 80 -8.96 7.88 13.62
C ALA A 80 -10.04 8.24 14.65
N GLN A 81 -10.67 9.42 14.56
CA GLN A 81 -11.73 9.82 15.50
C GLN A 81 -13.07 9.07 15.31
N ARG A 82 -13.33 8.47 14.13
CA ARG A 82 -14.64 7.84 13.84
C ARG A 82 -14.67 6.34 13.98
N LYS A 83 -13.53 5.65 13.97
CA LYS A 83 -13.51 4.18 13.99
C LYS A 83 -13.91 3.57 15.33
N ASP A 84 -13.64 4.26 16.44
CA ASP A 84 -13.72 3.62 17.76
C ASP A 84 -15.04 3.86 18.52
N THR A 85 -15.93 4.75 18.08
CA THR A 85 -17.08 5.16 18.94
C THR A 85 -18.46 4.75 18.43
N VAL A 86 -18.63 4.21 17.21
CA VAL A 86 -20.01 4.14 16.63
C VAL A 86 -20.46 2.77 16.14
N LEU A 87 -19.59 1.77 15.95
CA LEU A 87 -20.01 0.54 15.25
C LEU A 87 -19.81 -0.78 16.01
N GLN A 88 -19.12 -0.79 17.15
CA GLN A 88 -18.88 -2.04 17.89
C GLN A 88 -19.92 -2.34 18.98
N ASP A 89 -20.67 -1.33 19.45
CA ASP A 89 -21.61 -1.49 20.58
C ASP A 89 -23.09 -1.58 20.18
N LEU A 90 -23.40 -1.54 18.88
CA LEU A 90 -24.79 -1.56 18.41
C LEU A 90 -25.25 -2.97 18.10
N THR A 91 -26.29 -3.41 18.80
CA THR A 91 -26.96 -4.67 18.51
C THR A 91 -27.55 -4.65 17.08
N PRO A 92 -27.69 -5.81 16.41
CA PRO A 92 -28.22 -5.88 15.05
C PRO A 92 -29.56 -5.15 14.85
N LEU A 93 -30.41 -5.09 15.89
CA LEU A 93 -31.68 -4.38 15.89
C LEU A 93 -31.53 -2.85 15.95
N GLN A 94 -30.50 -2.34 16.61
CA GLN A 94 -30.20 -0.91 16.65
C GLN A 94 -29.62 -0.42 15.32
N ILE A 95 -28.81 -1.24 14.63
CA ILE A 95 -28.28 -0.93 13.29
C ILE A 95 -29.42 -0.73 12.28
N ILE A 96 -30.43 -1.61 12.29
CA ILE A 96 -31.62 -1.49 11.42
C ILE A 96 -32.37 -0.18 11.68
N THR A 97 -32.45 0.25 12.94
CA THR A 97 -33.10 1.52 13.32
C THR A 97 -32.33 2.74 12.82
N VAL A 98 -30.99 2.72 12.88
CA VAL A 98 -30.14 3.79 12.36
C VAL A 98 -30.22 3.86 10.83
N LEU A 99 -30.19 2.72 10.13
CA LEU A 99 -30.29 2.67 8.68
C LEU A 99 -31.67 3.14 8.19
N LYS A 100 -32.76 2.75 8.87
CA LYS A 100 -34.10 3.28 8.61
C LYS A 100 -34.16 4.80 8.82
N LYS A 101 -33.56 5.33 9.88
CA LYS A 101 -33.51 6.78 10.13
C LYS A 101 -32.72 7.52 9.05
N TYR A 102 -31.62 6.97 8.54
CA TYR A 102 -30.83 7.60 7.47
C TYR A 102 -31.51 7.57 6.10
N ALA A 103 -32.27 6.51 5.80
CA ALA A 103 -32.98 6.37 4.53
C ALA A 103 -34.18 7.34 4.41
N THR A 104 -34.76 7.79 5.51
CA THR A 104 -35.92 8.70 5.52
C THR A 104 -35.56 10.18 5.70
N ILE A 105 -34.27 10.54 5.85
CA ILE A 105 -33.87 11.96 5.97
C ILE A 105 -33.92 12.60 4.57
N PRO A 106 -34.76 13.64 4.36
CA PRO A 106 -34.82 14.34 3.08
C PRO A 106 -33.46 14.95 2.74
N HIS A 107 -33.09 14.95 1.45
CA HIS A 107 -31.71 15.17 1.03
C HIS A 107 -31.08 16.49 1.52
N TRP A 108 -31.90 17.48 1.86
CA TRP A 108 -31.50 18.86 2.17
C TRP A 108 -31.03 19.07 3.62
N LEU A 109 -31.20 18.08 4.52
CA LEU A 109 -30.73 18.16 5.91
C LEU A 109 -29.32 17.57 6.13
N ARG A 110 -28.60 17.16 5.07
CA ARG A 110 -27.32 16.44 5.17
C ARG A 110 -26.10 17.34 5.47
N VAL A 111 -26.24 18.67 5.49
CA VAL A 111 -25.14 19.60 5.78
C VAL A 111 -25.01 19.81 7.28
N ARG A 112 -24.08 19.10 7.93
CA ARG A 112 -23.73 19.33 9.34
C ARG A 112 -23.06 20.71 9.49
N LYS A 113 -23.75 21.66 10.10
CA LYS A 113 -23.11 22.83 10.71
C LYS A 113 -22.19 22.39 11.86
N PRO A 114 -20.99 22.98 12.02
CA PRO A 114 -20.19 22.78 13.22
C PRO A 114 -20.76 23.65 14.36
N LEU A 115 -20.91 23.05 15.54
CA LEU A 115 -21.20 23.76 16.79
C LEU A 115 -19.88 24.21 17.41
N ILE A 116 -19.60 25.52 17.36
CA ILE A 116 -18.74 26.28 18.27
C ILE A 116 -19.36 27.70 18.28
N TYR A 117 -19.73 28.37 19.38
CA TYR A 117 -19.52 28.15 20.81
C TYR A 117 -20.85 27.94 21.56
#